data_AF-A0AAN8LPI8-F1
#
_entry.id   AF-A0AAN8LPI8-F1
#
_cell.length_a   1.000
_cell.length_b   1.000
_cell.length_c   1.000
_cell.angle_alpha   90.00
_cell.angle_beta   90.00
_cell.angle_gamma   90.00
#
_symmetry.space_group_name_H-M   'P 1'
#
loop_
_entity.id
_entity.type
_entity.pdbx_description
1 polymer ?
#
loop_
_entity_poly.entity_id
_entity_poly.type
_entity_poly.pdbx_seq_one_letter_code
_entity_poly.pdbx_strand_id
1 'polypeptide(L)'
;MTQSVCSKRKKHVLPVSLLHLLLNRLYNNSGLSQKEEYRPQARTKVYYHTQMANIQMSPKEELLERFLDYASRGDLAKVSGMISHSIFLVNESGENGWTALMLAARNGHADIVDNLLSNGCDKFLVNKSAQTAYDIAKFWGHRHITRLLAKSENKCQRILPSDRMEEHENYFNREVFNRMSEKRPDSKWLEAKQSSPDTVFILFFNLNPLVSASEESNTAHPGIKLCRLDASSVNKELLKKSGTTVIFLGVEKQRSPPSSPSTERNEPTAWFALNTDDNPMDHLQLTNPNSFFLKPPMPGLLKLSEAEAGIIAQARSVLAWHNRYSFCPTCGSNTKVEEGGYKRTCFNKDCRSQQGIHNTCYPRVDPVVIMLVIHPDGNQCLLGRKKTFPAGMFSCLAGFIEPGEAIEDAVRRETEEESGVKVGPVQYVSCQPWPMPSSLMIGCLAVAMSTEIKVDEKEIEEARWFTRQQVINVIVKGTKPAFTMPPRQAIAHQLVKHWIGMSSNL
;
A
#
# COMPACT_ATOMS: atom_id res chain seq x y z
N MET A 1 23.19 -29.96 68.69
CA MET A 1 22.08 -30.57 69.48
C MET A 1 20.91 -29.61 69.29
N THR A 2 19.86 -29.89 68.51
CA THR A 2 18.93 -31.02 68.54
C THR A 2 18.29 -31.23 67.15
N GLN A 3 17.64 -32.38 67.00
CA GLN A 3 17.35 -33.13 65.78
C GLN A 3 16.07 -32.72 65.02
N SER A 4 16.02 -33.13 63.73
CA SER A 4 14.88 -33.72 62.98
C SER A 4 13.63 -32.84 62.78
N VAL A 5 13.09 -32.62 61.57
CA VAL A 5 12.43 -33.64 60.72
C VAL A 5 12.48 -33.21 59.25
N CYS A 6 12.91 -34.14 58.39
CA CYS A 6 12.85 -34.10 56.94
C CYS A 6 11.46 -34.56 56.46
N SER A 7 10.76 -33.78 55.63
CA SER A 7 9.53 -34.22 54.95
C SER A 7 9.67 -34.05 53.43
N LYS A 8 9.80 -35.21 52.76
CA LYS A 8 9.80 -35.37 51.31
C LYS A 8 8.42 -35.07 50.75
N ARG A 9 8.26 -34.00 49.95
CA ARG A 9 7.08 -33.84 49.08
C ARG A 9 7.19 -34.78 47.87
N LYS A 10 6.47 -35.90 47.92
CA LYS A 10 6.17 -36.74 46.75
C LYS A 10 5.26 -35.95 45.80
N LYS A 11 5.67 -35.76 44.54
CA LYS A 11 4.77 -35.38 43.44
C LYS A 11 3.92 -36.60 43.09
N HIS A 12 2.62 -36.55 43.38
CA HIS A 12 1.66 -37.52 42.83
C HIS A 12 1.38 -37.17 41.37
N VAL A 13 1.83 -38.04 40.47
CA VAL A 13 1.40 -38.09 39.08
C VAL A 13 0.05 -38.80 39.07
N LEU A 14 -1.00 -38.12 38.61
CA LEU A 14 -2.29 -38.74 38.32
C LEU A 14 -2.19 -39.54 37.01
N PRO A 15 -2.65 -40.80 36.96
CA PRO A 15 -2.64 -41.58 35.73
C PRO A 15 -3.70 -41.06 34.74
N VAL A 16 -3.33 -41.08 33.46
CA VAL A 16 -4.09 -40.62 32.28
C VAL A 16 -5.42 -41.38 32.08
N SER A 17 -5.72 -42.40 32.89
CA SER A 17 -6.94 -43.19 32.82
C SER A 17 -8.16 -42.62 33.53
N LEU A 18 -8.03 -41.56 34.35
CA LEU A 18 -9.18 -40.97 35.08
C LEU A 18 -9.83 -39.76 34.39
N LEU A 19 -9.14 -39.10 33.46
CA LEU A 19 -9.68 -37.94 32.72
C LEU A 19 -10.63 -38.37 31.58
N HIS A 20 -10.51 -39.61 31.11
CA HIS A 20 -11.39 -40.21 30.09
C HIS A 20 -12.78 -40.60 30.63
N LEU A 21 -12.93 -40.79 31.94
CA LEU A 21 -14.18 -41.20 32.58
C LEU A 21 -15.12 -40.03 32.92
N LEU A 22 -14.62 -38.79 32.96
CA LEU A 22 -15.45 -37.60 33.21
C LEU A 22 -15.98 -36.97 31.91
N LEU A 23 -15.30 -37.12 30.78
CA LEU A 23 -15.77 -36.63 29.47
C LEU A 23 -16.84 -37.53 28.84
N ASN A 24 -16.84 -38.83 29.15
CA ASN A 24 -17.85 -39.78 28.64
C ASN A 24 -19.23 -39.70 29.34
N ARG A 25 -19.38 -38.92 30.43
CA ARG A 25 -20.67 -38.73 31.11
C ARG A 25 -21.49 -37.54 30.61
N LEU A 26 -20.88 -36.62 29.85
CA LEU A 26 -21.59 -35.47 29.27
C LEU A 26 -22.04 -35.68 27.82
N TYR A 27 -21.57 -36.75 27.16
CA TYR A 27 -21.87 -37.04 25.75
C TYR A 27 -22.98 -38.08 25.53
N ASN A 28 -23.50 -38.71 26.60
CA ASN A 28 -24.44 -39.84 26.52
C ASN A 28 -25.91 -39.48 26.78
N ASN A 29 -26.32 -38.23 26.59
CA ASN A 29 -27.72 -37.82 26.77
C ASN A 29 -28.32 -37.18 25.51
N SER A 30 -28.35 -37.94 24.42
CA SER A 30 -29.41 -37.88 23.39
C SER A 30 -29.21 -39.04 22.43
N GLY A 31 -30.00 -40.09 22.63
CA GLY A 31 -29.88 -41.36 21.92
C GLY A 31 -30.22 -41.29 20.44
N LEU A 32 -29.60 -42.17 19.66
CA LEU A 32 -30.29 -43.30 19.02
C LEU A 32 -29.25 -44.19 18.34
N SER A 33 -29.28 -45.46 18.73
CA SER A 33 -28.50 -46.57 18.21
C SER A 33 -29.08 -47.05 16.89
N GLN A 34 -28.26 -47.32 15.88
CA GLN A 34 -28.23 -48.61 15.18
C GLN A 34 -26.99 -48.73 14.28
N LYS A 35 -26.30 -49.86 14.42
CA LYS A 35 -25.27 -50.35 13.50
C LYS A 35 -25.98 -50.93 12.27
N GLU A 36 -25.60 -50.51 11.07
CA GLU A 36 -25.80 -51.31 9.87
C GLU A 36 -24.60 -51.21 8.92
N GLU A 37 -24.44 -52.32 8.21
CA GLU A 37 -23.26 -52.88 7.59
C GLU A 37 -23.04 -52.32 6.17
N TYR A 38 -21.78 -52.25 5.75
CA TYR A 38 -21.37 -51.62 4.50
C TYR A 38 -21.67 -52.52 3.28
N ARG A 39 -22.51 -52.04 2.35
CA ARG A 39 -22.53 -52.48 0.93
C ARG A 39 -22.79 -51.29 0.00
N PRO A 40 -22.13 -51.21 -1.18
CA PRO A 40 -22.14 -50.01 -2.01
C PRO A 40 -23.27 -50.06 -3.05
N GLN A 41 -24.02 -48.97 -3.25
CA GLN A 41 -24.44 -48.44 -4.56
C GLN A 41 -25.46 -47.28 -4.47
N ALA A 42 -25.44 -46.47 -5.53
CA ALA A 42 -26.41 -45.49 -6.03
C ALA A 42 -26.30 -44.02 -5.58
N ARG A 43 -25.86 -43.21 -6.54
CA ARG A 43 -25.92 -41.74 -6.59
C ARG A 43 -27.34 -41.24 -6.36
N THR A 44 -27.55 -40.36 -5.39
CA THR A 44 -28.75 -39.53 -5.31
C THR A 44 -28.38 -38.07 -5.60
N LYS A 45 -28.86 -37.55 -6.73
CA LYS A 45 -28.85 -36.12 -7.07
C LYS A 45 -29.81 -35.41 -6.10
N VAL A 46 -29.31 -34.42 -5.37
CA VAL A 46 -30.18 -33.45 -4.69
C VAL A 46 -30.39 -32.28 -5.65
N TYR A 47 -31.63 -32.11 -6.11
CA TYR A 47 -32.06 -30.93 -6.86
C TYR A 47 -32.37 -29.80 -5.87
N TYR A 48 -31.78 -28.63 -6.11
CA TYR A 48 -32.25 -27.39 -5.50
C TYR A 48 -33.52 -26.96 -6.22
N HIS A 49 -34.66 -27.03 -5.53
CA HIS A 49 -35.87 -26.36 -5.97
C HIS A 49 -36.16 -25.23 -4.98
N THR A 50 -35.80 -24.01 -5.37
CA THR A 50 -36.15 -22.79 -4.66
C THR A 50 -37.11 -22.01 -5.54
N GLN A 51 -38.29 -21.71 -5.00
CA GLN A 51 -39.34 -20.93 -5.65
C GLN A 51 -38.80 -19.55 -6.05
N MET A 52 -39.09 -19.18 -7.30
CA MET A 52 -38.69 -17.91 -7.90
C MET A 52 -39.49 -16.74 -7.32
N ALA A 53 -38.78 -15.81 -6.69
CA ALA A 53 -39.19 -14.41 -6.65
C ALA A 53 -38.47 -13.70 -7.81
N ASN A 54 -39.25 -13.09 -8.70
CA ASN A 54 -38.79 -12.56 -9.99
C ASN A 54 -37.99 -11.26 -9.77
N ILE A 55 -36.67 -11.38 -9.59
CA ILE A 55 -35.72 -10.26 -9.65
C ILE A 55 -34.99 -10.39 -10.98
N GLN A 56 -35.10 -9.37 -11.83
CA GLN A 56 -34.47 -9.34 -13.14
C GLN A 56 -32.95 -9.18 -12.95
N MET A 57 -32.18 -10.26 -13.15
CA MET A 57 -30.72 -10.26 -12.99
C MET A 57 -30.04 -9.49 -14.12
N SER A 58 -28.91 -8.83 -13.82
CA SER A 58 -28.11 -8.20 -14.87
C SER A 58 -27.40 -9.25 -15.74
N PRO A 59 -27.09 -8.94 -17.01
CA PRO A 59 -26.35 -9.87 -17.88
C PRO A 59 -24.99 -10.31 -17.31
N LYS A 60 -24.36 -9.47 -16.47
CA LYS A 60 -23.11 -9.80 -15.77
C LYS A 60 -23.34 -10.85 -14.67
N GLU A 61 -24.42 -10.73 -13.91
CA GLU A 61 -24.76 -11.65 -12.83
C GLU A 61 -25.20 -13.01 -13.38
N GLU A 62 -25.98 -13.05 -14.47
CA GLU A 62 -26.33 -14.30 -15.15
C GLU A 62 -25.09 -15.04 -15.67
N LEU A 63 -24.12 -14.30 -16.21
CA LEU A 63 -22.86 -14.86 -16.68
C LEU A 63 -22.02 -15.43 -15.54
N LEU A 64 -21.95 -14.72 -14.41
CA LEU A 64 -21.24 -15.17 -13.20
C LEU A 64 -21.89 -16.41 -12.60
N GLU A 65 -23.21 -16.43 -12.42
CA GLU A 65 -23.92 -17.61 -11.90
C GLU A 65 -23.71 -18.85 -12.76
N ARG A 66 -23.73 -18.70 -14.09
CA ARG A 66 -23.41 -19.81 -15.01
C ARG A 66 -21.98 -20.30 -14.86
N PHE A 67 -21.02 -19.38 -14.68
CA PHE A 67 -19.62 -19.73 -14.47
C PHE A 67 -19.41 -20.50 -13.16
N LEU A 68 -20.05 -20.06 -12.07
CA LEU A 68 -20.01 -20.71 -10.76
C LEU A 68 -20.72 -22.08 -10.80
N ASP A 69 -21.85 -22.21 -11.50
CA ASP A 69 -22.53 -23.49 -11.71
C ASP A 69 -21.63 -24.48 -12.44
N TYR A 70 -20.95 -24.08 -13.52
CA TYR A 70 -20.02 -24.95 -14.26
C TYR A 70 -18.82 -25.37 -13.41
N ALA A 71 -18.25 -24.46 -12.61
CA ALA A 71 -17.18 -24.79 -11.65
C ALA A 71 -17.65 -25.75 -10.56
N SER A 72 -18.89 -25.59 -10.08
CA SER A 72 -19.49 -26.48 -9.08
C SER A 72 -19.75 -27.91 -9.61
N ARG A 73 -20.10 -28.03 -10.90
CA ARG A 73 -20.39 -29.32 -11.55
C ARG A 73 -19.16 -30.03 -12.09
N GLY A 74 -18.03 -29.33 -12.21
CA GLY A 74 -16.79 -29.88 -12.76
C GLY A 74 -16.74 -29.86 -14.29
N ASP A 75 -17.44 -28.94 -14.95
CA ASP A 75 -17.47 -28.86 -16.42
C ASP A 75 -16.26 -28.05 -16.94
N LEU A 76 -15.10 -28.72 -17.04
CA LEU A 76 -13.83 -28.09 -17.43
C LEU A 76 -13.89 -27.41 -18.79
N ALA A 77 -14.56 -28.03 -19.77
CA ALA A 77 -14.66 -27.47 -21.12
C ALA A 77 -15.38 -26.13 -21.12
N LYS A 78 -16.49 -26.00 -20.38
CA LYS A 78 -17.22 -24.74 -20.27
C LYS A 78 -16.50 -23.71 -19.40
N VAL A 79 -15.87 -24.13 -18.30
CA VAL A 79 -15.08 -23.23 -17.44
C VAL A 79 -13.91 -22.63 -18.24
N SER A 80 -13.12 -23.45 -18.92
CA SER A 80 -12.01 -22.97 -19.77
C SER A 80 -12.49 -22.10 -20.93
N GLY A 81 -13.61 -22.46 -21.57
CA GLY A 81 -14.22 -21.65 -22.63
C GLY A 81 -14.72 -20.29 -22.16
N MET A 82 -15.20 -20.17 -20.92
CA MET A 82 -15.59 -18.90 -20.33
C MET A 82 -14.39 -18.07 -19.87
N ILE A 83 -13.35 -18.71 -19.31
CA ILE A 83 -12.11 -18.03 -18.91
C ILE A 83 -11.42 -17.36 -20.10
N SER A 84 -11.38 -18.03 -21.26
CA SER A 84 -10.74 -17.49 -22.46
C SER A 84 -11.40 -16.23 -23.02
N HIS A 85 -12.70 -16.05 -22.79
CA HIS A 85 -13.46 -14.88 -23.26
C HIS A 85 -13.76 -13.87 -22.14
N SER A 86 -13.64 -14.27 -20.87
CA SER A 86 -14.09 -13.50 -19.70
C SER A 86 -13.24 -13.78 -18.46
N ILE A 87 -11.93 -13.50 -18.57
CA ILE A 87 -10.93 -13.74 -17.51
C ILE A 87 -11.27 -13.06 -16.17
N PHE A 88 -12.01 -11.96 -16.18
CA PHE A 88 -12.42 -11.24 -14.98
C PHE A 88 -13.28 -12.11 -14.02
N LEU A 89 -13.94 -13.15 -14.53
CA LEU A 89 -14.81 -14.05 -13.73
C LEU A 89 -14.03 -14.94 -12.75
N VAL A 90 -12.73 -15.15 -12.97
CA VAL A 90 -11.92 -16.13 -12.21
C VAL A 90 -11.89 -15.86 -10.70
N ASN A 91 -11.99 -14.60 -10.30
CA ASN A 91 -11.94 -14.16 -8.90
C ASN A 91 -13.27 -13.53 -8.42
N GLU A 92 -14.29 -13.51 -9.28
CA GLU A 92 -15.61 -13.00 -8.92
C GLU A 92 -16.32 -13.99 -7.99
N SER A 93 -17.08 -13.45 -7.04
CA SER A 93 -17.79 -14.24 -6.04
C SER A 93 -19.29 -14.10 -6.21
N GLY A 94 -19.99 -15.23 -6.22
CA GLY A 94 -21.46 -15.24 -6.25
C GLY A 94 -22.06 -15.07 -4.86
N GLU A 95 -23.22 -15.68 -4.65
CA GLU A 95 -23.92 -15.59 -3.39
C GLU A 95 -23.03 -16.05 -2.21
N ASN A 96 -23.06 -15.29 -1.13
CA ASN A 96 -22.30 -15.57 0.10
C ASN A 96 -20.77 -15.59 -0.07
N GLY A 97 -20.26 -14.95 -1.12
CA GLY A 97 -18.82 -14.80 -1.34
C GLY A 97 -18.15 -16.06 -1.89
N TRP A 98 -18.92 -17.00 -2.45
CA TRP A 98 -18.38 -18.23 -3.02
C TRP A 98 -17.78 -17.97 -4.41
N THR A 99 -16.52 -18.34 -4.57
CA THR A 99 -15.82 -18.28 -5.86
C THR A 99 -15.85 -19.63 -6.57
N ALA A 100 -15.54 -19.63 -7.87
CA ALA A 100 -15.41 -20.85 -8.66
C ALA A 100 -14.39 -21.83 -8.05
N LEU A 101 -13.28 -21.31 -7.53
CA LEU A 101 -12.24 -22.13 -6.89
C LEU A 101 -12.73 -22.78 -5.59
N MET A 102 -13.51 -22.07 -4.77
CA MET A 102 -14.10 -22.63 -3.55
C MET A 102 -15.13 -23.72 -3.85
N LEU A 103 -15.96 -23.53 -4.89
CA LEU A 103 -16.95 -24.51 -5.32
C LEU A 103 -16.28 -25.77 -5.87
N ALA A 104 -15.24 -25.60 -6.70
CA ALA A 104 -14.43 -26.71 -7.19
C ALA A 104 -13.71 -27.46 -6.06
N ALA A 105 -13.14 -26.72 -5.09
CA ALA A 105 -12.48 -27.27 -3.92
C ALA A 105 -13.43 -28.01 -2.98
N ARG A 106 -14.68 -27.54 -2.82
CA ARG A 106 -15.73 -28.22 -2.05
C ARG A 106 -16.13 -29.55 -2.67
N ASN A 107 -16.31 -29.56 -4.00
CA ASN A 107 -16.86 -30.71 -4.71
C ASN A 107 -15.81 -31.70 -5.22
N GLY A 108 -14.52 -31.42 -5.05
CA GLY A 108 -13.45 -32.36 -5.38
C GLY A 108 -12.97 -32.29 -6.83
N HIS A 109 -13.27 -31.21 -7.56
CA HIS A 109 -12.91 -31.04 -8.98
C HIS A 109 -11.48 -30.52 -9.12
N ALA A 110 -10.50 -31.43 -9.02
CA ALA A 110 -9.08 -31.08 -9.03
C ALA A 110 -8.57 -30.50 -10.35
N ASP A 111 -9.17 -30.91 -11.46
CA ASP A 111 -8.94 -30.41 -12.82
C ASP A 111 -9.40 -28.96 -13.00
N ILE A 112 -10.56 -28.61 -12.45
CA ILE A 112 -11.03 -27.21 -12.40
C ILE A 112 -10.11 -26.37 -11.52
N VAL A 113 -9.71 -26.89 -10.35
CA VAL A 113 -8.78 -26.20 -9.46
C VAL A 113 -7.46 -25.90 -10.17
N ASP A 114 -6.87 -26.90 -10.85
CA ASP A 114 -5.62 -26.74 -11.58
C ASP A 114 -5.74 -25.73 -12.72
N ASN A 115 -6.83 -25.77 -13.48
CA ASN A 115 -7.12 -24.84 -14.56
C ASN A 115 -7.34 -23.40 -14.06
N LEU A 116 -8.06 -23.21 -12.97
CA LEU A 116 -8.26 -21.89 -12.35
C LEU A 116 -6.94 -21.33 -11.82
N LEU A 117 -6.13 -22.14 -11.13
CA LEU A 117 -4.81 -21.73 -10.63
C LEU A 117 -3.86 -21.35 -11.77
N SER A 118 -3.85 -22.13 -12.85
CA SER A 118 -3.04 -21.86 -14.05
C SER A 118 -3.43 -20.55 -14.75
N ASN A 119 -4.67 -20.09 -14.58
CA ASN A 119 -5.19 -18.83 -15.10
C ASN A 119 -5.18 -17.67 -14.10
N GLY A 120 -4.37 -17.77 -13.03
CA GLY A 120 -4.15 -16.65 -12.09
C GLY A 120 -5.26 -16.44 -11.05
N CYS A 121 -6.01 -17.50 -10.73
CA CYS A 121 -7.01 -17.44 -9.67
C CYS A 121 -6.38 -17.18 -8.29
N ASP A 122 -6.95 -16.23 -7.56
CA ASP A 122 -6.57 -15.94 -6.19
C ASP A 122 -7.12 -17.03 -5.25
N LYS A 123 -6.22 -17.92 -4.83
CA LYS A 123 -6.54 -19.01 -3.91
C LYS A 123 -6.81 -18.58 -2.46
N PHE A 124 -6.63 -17.29 -2.15
CA PHE A 124 -6.77 -16.73 -0.80
C PHE A 124 -8.06 -15.95 -0.58
N LEU A 125 -8.91 -15.81 -1.61
CA LEU A 125 -10.26 -15.30 -1.44
C LEU A 125 -11.01 -16.11 -0.37
N VAL A 126 -11.88 -15.45 0.38
CA VAL A 126 -12.68 -16.05 1.45
C VAL A 126 -14.17 -15.81 1.25
N ASN A 127 -14.99 -16.81 1.55
CA ASN A 127 -16.44 -16.65 1.58
C ASN A 127 -16.88 -15.85 2.84
N LYS A 128 -18.18 -15.57 2.97
CA LYS A 128 -18.74 -14.89 4.17
C LYS A 128 -18.48 -15.64 5.50
N SER A 129 -18.14 -16.93 5.43
CA SER A 129 -17.74 -17.75 6.59
C SER A 129 -16.22 -17.76 6.83
N ALA A 130 -15.46 -16.89 6.15
CA ALA A 130 -14.02 -16.75 6.24
C ALA A 130 -13.22 -18.01 5.84
N GLN A 131 -13.76 -18.83 4.94
CA GLN A 131 -13.10 -20.05 4.48
C GLN A 131 -12.44 -19.82 3.11
N THR A 132 -11.15 -20.15 2.99
CA THR A 132 -10.47 -20.22 1.69
C THR A 132 -10.81 -21.52 0.97
N ALA A 133 -10.48 -21.61 -0.33
CA ALA A 133 -10.56 -22.87 -1.07
C ALA A 133 -9.73 -23.99 -0.40
N TYR A 134 -8.61 -23.65 0.27
CA TYR A 134 -7.81 -24.62 1.01
C TYR A 134 -8.52 -25.12 2.26
N ASP A 135 -9.14 -24.23 3.04
CA ASP A 135 -9.89 -24.60 4.25
C ASP A 135 -11.08 -25.49 3.91
N ILE A 136 -11.76 -25.17 2.81
CA ILE A 136 -12.86 -25.95 2.27
C ILE A 136 -12.35 -27.33 1.82
N ALA A 137 -11.30 -27.40 0.99
CA ALA A 137 -10.74 -28.69 0.54
C ALA A 137 -10.28 -29.56 1.72
N LYS A 138 -9.69 -28.96 2.76
CA LYS A 138 -9.25 -29.65 3.97
C LYS A 138 -10.44 -30.16 4.80
N PHE A 139 -11.46 -29.33 4.98
CA PHE A 139 -12.68 -29.70 5.71
C PHE A 139 -13.42 -30.87 5.05
N TRP A 140 -13.52 -30.85 3.72
CA TRP A 140 -14.18 -31.89 2.93
C TRP A 140 -13.28 -33.11 2.61
N GLY A 141 -12.04 -33.13 3.10
CA GLY A 141 -11.14 -34.29 2.98
C GLY A 141 -10.48 -34.46 1.62
N HIS A 142 -10.51 -33.46 0.74
CA HIS A 142 -9.93 -33.52 -0.61
C HIS A 142 -8.41 -33.34 -0.56
N ARG A 143 -7.70 -34.40 -0.15
CA ARG A 143 -6.23 -34.40 0.06
C ARG A 143 -5.41 -34.05 -1.18
N HIS A 144 -5.92 -34.35 -2.38
CA HIS A 144 -5.25 -34.01 -3.65
C HIS A 144 -5.33 -32.51 -3.93
N ILE A 145 -6.52 -31.92 -3.79
CA ILE A 145 -6.74 -30.47 -3.94
C ILE A 145 -6.03 -29.69 -2.85
N THR A 146 -6.06 -30.17 -1.60
CA THR A 146 -5.30 -29.59 -0.49
C THR A 146 -3.80 -29.53 -0.83
N ARG A 147 -3.25 -30.58 -1.46
CA ARG A 147 -1.87 -30.59 -1.95
C ARG A 147 -1.64 -29.64 -3.13
N LEU A 148 -2.57 -29.54 -4.08
CA LEU A 148 -2.47 -28.59 -5.21
C LEU A 148 -2.49 -27.15 -4.70
N LEU A 149 -3.40 -26.82 -3.79
CA LEU A 149 -3.50 -25.50 -3.17
C LEU A 149 -2.31 -25.20 -2.23
N ALA A 150 -1.68 -26.24 -1.66
CA ALA A 150 -0.49 -26.13 -0.80
C ALA A 150 0.86 -26.13 -1.55
N LYS A 151 0.94 -26.69 -2.76
CA LYS A 151 2.19 -26.74 -3.55
C LYS A 151 2.55 -25.33 -4.01
N SER A 152 3.69 -24.83 -3.55
CA SER A 152 4.50 -23.84 -4.28
C SER A 152 5.49 -24.63 -5.11
N GLU A 153 5.60 -24.39 -6.42
CA GLU A 153 6.74 -24.94 -7.15
C GLU A 153 8.02 -24.29 -6.59
N ASN A 154 8.86 -25.11 -5.96
CA ASN A 154 10.13 -24.72 -5.34
C ASN A 154 11.19 -25.78 -5.71
N LYS A 155 12.26 -25.36 -6.37
CA LYS A 155 13.57 -26.01 -6.24
C LYS A 155 14.51 -25.05 -5.49
N CYS A 156 14.72 -25.43 -4.24
CA CYS A 156 15.70 -25.00 -3.25
C CYS A 156 16.91 -24.17 -3.77
N GLN A 157 16.88 -22.86 -3.50
CA GLN A 157 18.02 -22.04 -3.04
C GLN A 157 17.44 -21.02 -2.04
N ARG A 158 18.23 -20.60 -1.04
CA ARG A 158 17.87 -19.56 -0.04
C ARG A 158 17.71 -18.20 -0.74
N ILE A 159 16.65 -18.04 -1.50
CA ILE A 159 16.34 -16.89 -2.34
C ILE A 159 14.91 -16.47 -1.99
N LEU A 160 14.76 -15.19 -1.66
CA LEU A 160 13.49 -14.53 -1.42
C LEU A 160 12.60 -14.66 -2.68
N PRO A 161 11.27 -14.79 -2.54
CA PRO A 161 10.39 -15.10 -3.67
C PRO A 161 10.53 -14.09 -4.82
N SER A 162 10.83 -14.60 -6.02
CA SER A 162 11.06 -13.80 -7.23
C SER A 162 9.79 -13.58 -8.07
N ASP A 163 9.70 -12.36 -8.62
CA ASP A 163 9.26 -12.05 -9.99
C ASP A 163 7.79 -12.25 -10.40
N ARG A 164 6.86 -11.83 -9.55
CA ARG A 164 5.68 -11.11 -10.08
C ARG A 164 5.57 -9.76 -9.38
N MET A 165 6.34 -8.79 -9.86
CA MET A 165 6.07 -7.38 -9.60
C MET A 165 4.77 -7.02 -10.32
N GLU A 166 3.62 -7.25 -9.68
CA GLU A 166 2.53 -6.30 -9.88
C GLU A 166 3.11 -4.96 -9.43
N GLU A 167 3.25 -4.00 -10.36
CA GLU A 167 3.68 -2.64 -10.03
C GLU A 167 2.63 -2.01 -9.10
N HIS A 168 2.72 -2.30 -7.80
CA HIS A 168 1.97 -1.59 -6.79
C HIS A 168 2.58 -0.20 -6.66
N GLU A 169 2.05 0.75 -7.43
CA GLU A 169 2.38 2.16 -7.28
C GLU A 169 1.98 2.62 -5.87
N ASN A 170 2.98 2.95 -5.04
CA ASN A 170 2.70 3.57 -3.75
C ASN A 170 2.05 4.94 -3.94
N TYR A 171 1.24 5.34 -2.96
CA TYR A 171 0.70 6.71 -2.88
C TYR A 171 1.83 7.74 -2.97
N PHE A 172 1.60 8.93 -3.53
CA PHE A 172 2.61 9.94 -3.90
C PHE A 172 3.60 9.56 -5.02
N ASN A 173 3.62 8.31 -5.51
CA ASN A 173 4.57 7.89 -6.55
C ASN A 173 4.02 8.04 -7.98
N ARG A 174 2.70 8.19 -8.14
CA ARG A 174 2.06 8.18 -9.46
C ARG A 174 2.51 9.36 -10.32
N GLU A 175 3.28 9.06 -11.37
CA GLU A 175 3.83 10.06 -12.27
C GLU A 175 2.83 10.43 -13.37
N VAL A 176 2.14 11.57 -13.19
CA VAL A 176 1.14 12.09 -14.13
C VAL A 176 1.79 12.84 -15.31
N PHE A 177 3.00 13.38 -15.11
CA PHE A 177 3.65 14.25 -16.08
C PHE A 177 4.80 13.56 -16.81
N ASN A 178 5.03 13.95 -18.07
CA ASN A 178 6.39 14.00 -18.58
C ASN A 178 7.04 15.27 -18.02
N ARG A 179 8.07 15.11 -17.17
CA ARG A 179 8.71 16.24 -16.47
C ARG A 179 9.44 17.22 -17.39
N MET A 180 9.74 16.83 -18.63
CA MET A 180 10.43 17.62 -19.65
C MET A 180 11.56 18.51 -19.09
N SER A 181 12.53 17.90 -18.42
CA SER A 181 13.60 18.63 -17.75
C SER A 181 14.45 19.47 -18.72
N GLU A 182 14.52 19.06 -19.98
CA GLU A 182 15.20 19.78 -21.06
C GLU A 182 14.59 21.16 -21.37
N LYS A 183 13.32 21.39 -21.00
CA LYS A 183 12.64 22.68 -21.16
C LYS A 183 12.84 23.64 -19.99
N ARG A 184 13.35 23.16 -18.85
CA ARG A 184 13.56 23.97 -17.65
C ARG A 184 14.50 25.17 -17.88
N PRO A 185 15.59 25.08 -18.66
CA PRO A 185 16.45 26.23 -18.94
C PRO A 185 15.88 27.22 -19.97
N ASP A 186 14.83 26.86 -20.71
CA ASP A 186 14.25 27.69 -21.77
C ASP A 186 13.23 28.68 -21.19
N SER A 187 13.72 29.82 -20.70
CA SER A 187 12.88 30.87 -20.10
C SER A 187 11.80 31.39 -21.06
N LYS A 188 12.10 31.49 -22.36
CA LYS A 188 11.14 31.98 -23.36
C LYS A 188 9.98 31.00 -23.52
N TRP A 189 10.27 29.72 -23.60
CA TRP A 189 9.24 28.68 -23.67
C TRP A 189 8.41 28.64 -22.38
N LEU A 190 9.04 28.76 -21.20
CA LEU A 190 8.33 28.79 -19.93
C LEU A 190 7.39 30.01 -19.81
N GLU A 191 7.85 31.21 -20.17
CA GLU A 191 7.03 32.43 -20.16
C GLU A 191 5.86 32.35 -21.14
N ALA A 192 6.11 31.80 -22.34
CA ALA A 192 5.05 31.55 -23.32
C ALA A 192 4.01 30.56 -22.78
N LYS A 193 4.45 29.48 -22.12
CA LYS A 193 3.54 28.52 -21.50
C LYS A 193 2.78 29.10 -20.32
N GLN A 194 3.39 29.90 -19.46
CA GLN A 194 2.68 30.56 -18.36
C GLN A 194 1.55 31.48 -18.85
N SER A 195 1.65 32.01 -20.07
CA SER A 195 0.61 32.86 -20.68
C SER A 195 -0.38 32.09 -21.56
N SER A 196 -0.20 30.77 -21.73
CA SER A 196 -1.06 29.94 -22.59
C SER A 196 -2.37 29.60 -21.87
N PRO A 197 -3.54 29.69 -22.56
CA PRO A 197 -4.83 29.40 -21.95
C PRO A 197 -4.97 27.95 -21.48
N ASP A 198 -4.23 27.02 -22.10
CA ASP A 198 -4.29 25.59 -21.79
C ASP A 198 -3.44 25.21 -20.57
N THR A 199 -2.64 26.14 -20.04
CA THR A 199 -1.74 25.87 -18.91
C THR A 199 -2.50 25.76 -17.60
N VAL A 200 -2.10 24.76 -16.80
CA VAL A 200 -2.67 24.52 -15.48
C VAL A 200 -1.71 24.98 -14.39
N PHE A 201 -2.25 25.73 -13.45
CA PHE A 201 -1.60 26.17 -12.25
C PHE A 201 -2.21 25.50 -11.03
N ILE A 202 -1.35 25.04 -10.12
CA ILE A 202 -1.75 24.62 -8.77
C ILE A 202 -1.16 25.61 -7.76
N LEU A 203 -1.98 26.04 -6.81
CA LEU A 203 -1.61 27.09 -5.88
C LEU A 203 -1.33 26.54 -4.49
N PHE A 204 -0.27 27.05 -3.88
CA PHE A 204 0.10 26.81 -2.51
C PHE A 204 0.17 28.13 -1.74
N PHE A 205 -0.26 28.07 -0.48
CA PHE A 205 -0.05 29.14 0.50
C PHE A 205 0.64 28.54 1.72
N ASN A 206 1.85 29.02 2.02
CA ASN A 206 2.70 28.46 3.07
C ASN A 206 2.86 26.93 2.94
N LEU A 207 3.14 26.42 1.73
CA LEU A 207 3.30 25.00 1.39
C LEU A 207 2.04 24.12 1.56
N ASN A 208 0.86 24.72 1.70
CA ASN A 208 -0.42 24.02 1.74
C ASN A 208 -1.15 24.19 0.41
N PRO A 209 -1.57 23.12 -0.27
CA PRO A 209 -2.23 23.23 -1.55
C PRO A 209 -3.67 23.74 -1.43
N LEU A 210 -4.12 24.50 -2.42
CA LEU A 210 -5.51 24.89 -2.59
C LEU A 210 -6.33 23.70 -3.08
N VAL A 211 -7.36 23.33 -2.32
CA VAL A 211 -8.28 22.23 -2.64
C VAL A 211 -9.71 22.73 -2.59
N SER A 212 -10.63 22.01 -3.23
CA SER A 212 -12.07 22.24 -3.11
C SER A 212 -12.76 21.01 -2.54
N ALA A 213 -13.81 21.23 -1.74
CA ALA A 213 -14.71 20.18 -1.32
C ALA A 213 -15.71 19.88 -2.44
N SER A 214 -15.88 18.61 -2.79
CA SER A 214 -16.93 18.18 -3.72
C SER A 214 -18.24 17.94 -2.95
N GLU A 215 -19.32 18.59 -3.39
CA GLU A 215 -20.69 18.32 -2.88
C GLU A 215 -21.28 17.02 -3.45
N GLU A 216 -20.66 16.47 -4.52
CA GLU A 216 -21.13 15.28 -5.21
C GLU A 216 -20.39 14.02 -4.74
N SER A 217 -20.90 13.36 -3.69
CA SER A 217 -21.03 11.89 -3.67
C SER A 217 -21.83 11.42 -2.45
N ASN A 218 -22.77 10.51 -2.66
CA ASN A 218 -23.49 9.72 -1.63
C ASN A 218 -22.56 8.74 -0.88
N THR A 219 -21.27 9.08 -0.71
CA THR A 219 -20.32 8.29 0.09
C THR A 219 -20.05 9.00 1.41
N ALA A 220 -19.83 8.24 2.48
CA ALA A 220 -19.78 8.72 3.86
C ALA A 220 -18.69 9.79 4.15
N HIS A 221 -17.86 10.17 3.18
CA HIS A 221 -16.84 11.21 3.27
C HIS A 221 -16.83 12.09 2.01
N PRO A 222 -17.10 13.40 2.09
CA PRO A 222 -16.95 14.29 0.94
C PRO A 222 -15.48 14.30 0.50
N GLY A 223 -15.24 13.97 -0.77
CA GLY A 223 -13.90 13.95 -1.37
C GLY A 223 -13.36 15.36 -1.56
N ILE A 224 -12.08 15.58 -1.24
CA ILE A 224 -11.36 16.80 -1.60
C ILE A 224 -10.66 16.61 -2.94
N LYS A 225 -10.63 17.65 -3.77
CA LYS A 225 -9.94 17.66 -5.07
C LYS A 225 -8.97 18.84 -5.16
N LEU A 226 -7.88 18.65 -5.90
CA LEU A 226 -6.91 19.72 -6.13
C LEU A 226 -7.52 20.80 -7.02
N CYS A 227 -7.47 22.06 -6.60
CA CYS A 227 -7.92 23.17 -7.43
C CYS A 227 -6.93 23.37 -8.58
N ARG A 228 -7.45 23.31 -9.82
CA ARG A 228 -6.71 23.57 -11.04
C ARG A 228 -7.13 24.94 -11.54
N LEU A 229 -6.17 25.85 -11.64
CA LEU A 229 -6.40 27.21 -12.12
C LEU A 229 -5.85 27.32 -13.54
N ASP A 230 -6.58 27.98 -14.42
CA ASP A 230 -6.07 28.34 -15.74
C ASP A 230 -5.26 29.65 -15.68
N ALA A 231 -4.65 30.02 -16.81
CA ALA A 231 -3.89 31.26 -16.92
C ALA A 231 -4.74 32.53 -16.75
N SER A 232 -6.08 32.45 -16.94
CA SER A 232 -6.98 33.59 -16.72
C SER A 232 -7.28 33.84 -15.24
N SER A 233 -7.26 32.76 -14.45
CA SER A 233 -7.51 32.77 -13.00
C SER A 233 -6.31 33.27 -12.20
N VAL A 234 -5.10 33.15 -12.77
CA VAL A 234 -3.83 33.57 -12.15
C VAL A 234 -3.35 34.86 -12.80
N ASN A 235 -3.53 36.00 -12.12
CA ASN A 235 -3.07 37.29 -12.64
C ASN A 235 -1.53 37.30 -12.84
N LYS A 236 -1.06 37.91 -13.94
CA LYS A 236 0.38 38.15 -14.22
C LYS A 236 1.09 38.89 -13.09
N GLU A 237 0.38 39.71 -12.32
CA GLU A 237 0.91 40.35 -11.12
C GLU A 237 1.31 39.33 -10.06
N LEU A 238 0.52 38.27 -9.86
CA LEU A 238 0.82 37.22 -8.86
C LEU A 238 2.09 36.46 -9.24
N LEU A 239 2.27 36.15 -10.53
CA LEU A 239 3.48 35.49 -11.06
C LEU A 239 4.75 36.32 -10.85
N LYS A 240 4.64 37.65 -10.82
CA LYS A 240 5.76 38.58 -10.66
C LYS A 240 5.91 39.13 -9.23
N LYS A 241 4.97 38.83 -8.34
CA LYS A 241 4.95 39.34 -6.97
C LYS A 241 6.17 38.84 -6.20
N SER A 242 6.84 39.74 -5.48
CA SER A 242 7.90 39.38 -4.55
C SER A 242 7.36 38.40 -3.50
N GLY A 243 8.06 37.30 -3.24
CA GLY A 243 7.57 36.23 -2.35
C GLY A 243 6.71 35.16 -3.04
N THR A 244 6.44 35.30 -4.36
CA THR A 244 5.89 34.20 -5.15
C THR A 244 7.02 33.35 -5.74
N THR A 245 6.95 32.05 -5.54
CA THR A 245 7.82 31.07 -6.18
C THR A 245 7.02 30.27 -7.20
N VAL A 246 7.47 30.25 -8.46
CA VAL A 246 6.84 29.48 -9.55
C VAL A 246 7.77 28.35 -9.98
N ILE A 247 7.23 27.14 -10.05
CA ILE A 247 7.97 25.95 -10.50
C ILE A 247 7.22 25.24 -11.62
N PHE A 248 7.95 24.73 -12.62
CA PHE A 248 7.42 23.95 -13.72
C PHE A 248 7.36 22.47 -13.35
N LEU A 249 6.18 21.85 -13.39
CA LEU A 249 6.02 20.45 -12.99
C LEU A 249 6.29 19.49 -14.15
N GLY A 250 5.89 19.88 -15.36
CA GLY A 250 5.98 19.06 -16.56
C GLY A 250 4.80 19.32 -17.50
N VAL A 251 4.60 18.40 -18.43
CA VAL A 251 3.41 18.34 -19.30
C VAL A 251 2.65 17.04 -19.08
N GLU A 252 1.34 17.05 -19.27
CA GLU A 252 0.51 15.86 -19.09
C GLU A 252 0.87 14.75 -20.09
N LYS A 253 0.97 13.50 -19.62
CA LYS A 253 1.21 12.34 -20.49
C LYS A 253 -0.02 12.08 -21.38
N GLN A 254 0.17 11.98 -22.68
CA GLN A 254 -0.90 11.57 -23.60
C GLN A 254 -1.29 10.11 -23.33
N ARG A 255 -2.60 9.84 -23.14
CA ARG A 255 -3.09 8.51 -22.72
C ARG A 255 -3.28 7.49 -23.85
N SER A 256 -3.10 7.86 -25.12
CA SER A 256 -3.20 6.94 -26.27
C SER A 256 -2.37 7.45 -27.46
N PRO A 257 -1.76 6.59 -28.29
CA PRO A 257 -1.34 7.00 -29.62
C PRO A 257 -2.58 7.40 -30.43
N PRO A 258 -2.54 8.48 -31.22
CA PRO A 258 -3.70 8.93 -31.99
C PRO A 258 -4.13 7.83 -32.96
N SER A 259 -5.39 7.41 -32.87
CA SER A 259 -6.02 6.41 -33.75
C SER A 259 -6.30 6.92 -35.17
N SER A 260 -5.85 8.14 -35.52
CA SER A 260 -6.03 8.73 -36.84
C SER A 260 -5.00 9.85 -37.11
N PRO A 261 -4.44 9.93 -38.34
CA PRO A 261 -3.49 10.96 -38.73
C PRO A 261 -4.22 12.21 -39.26
N SER A 262 -5.05 12.85 -38.43
CA SER A 262 -5.73 14.10 -38.79
C SER A 262 -5.34 15.24 -37.85
N THR A 263 -4.49 16.14 -38.38
CA THR A 263 -4.52 17.60 -38.26
C THR A 263 -5.02 18.22 -36.94
N GLU A 264 -4.11 18.29 -35.98
CA GLU A 264 -3.77 19.38 -35.05
C GLU A 264 -3.16 18.69 -33.82
N ARG A 265 -1.82 18.62 -33.78
CA ARG A 265 -1.14 18.12 -32.58
C ARG A 265 -1.33 19.18 -31.49
N ASN A 266 -2.39 19.07 -30.70
CA ASN A 266 -2.54 19.86 -29.48
C ASN A 266 -1.29 19.62 -28.64
N GLU A 267 -0.52 20.69 -28.42
CA GLU A 267 0.68 20.63 -27.61
C GLU A 267 0.27 20.21 -26.19
N PRO A 268 0.98 19.26 -25.55
CA PRO A 268 0.55 18.74 -24.26
C PRO A 268 0.50 19.84 -23.20
N THR A 269 -0.55 19.81 -22.37
CA THR A 269 -0.82 20.81 -21.35
C THR A 269 0.32 20.92 -20.35
N ALA A 270 0.86 22.13 -20.18
CA ALA A 270 1.92 22.43 -19.21
C ALA A 270 1.33 22.69 -17.82
N TRP A 271 2.03 22.22 -16.79
CA TRP A 271 1.64 22.38 -15.39
C TRP A 271 2.70 23.14 -14.60
N PHE A 272 2.25 24.08 -13.77
CA PHE A 272 3.09 24.86 -12.85
C PHE A 272 2.52 24.82 -11.44
N ALA A 273 3.39 24.89 -10.44
CA ALA A 273 2.98 25.17 -9.06
C ALA A 273 3.47 26.54 -8.62
N LEU A 274 2.64 27.26 -7.89
CA LEU A 274 2.99 28.53 -7.27
C LEU A 274 2.91 28.41 -5.75
N ASN A 275 3.88 28.97 -5.03
CA ASN A 275 3.75 29.21 -3.59
C ASN A 275 3.88 30.70 -3.31
N THR A 276 2.98 31.24 -2.50
CA THR A 276 3.05 32.63 -2.01
C THR A 276 3.24 32.66 -0.50
N ASP A 277 3.99 33.65 -0.04
CA ASP A 277 4.19 33.93 1.39
C ASP A 277 3.01 34.73 1.98
N ASP A 278 2.41 35.61 1.17
CA ASP A 278 1.19 36.35 1.49
C ASP A 278 -0.06 35.59 1.04
N ASN A 279 -1.20 35.88 1.69
CA ASN A 279 -2.49 35.29 1.31
C ASN A 279 -2.82 35.64 -0.16
N PRO A 280 -2.89 34.65 -1.07
CA PRO A 280 -3.08 34.93 -2.48
C PRO A 280 -4.56 35.20 -2.85
N MET A 281 -5.50 35.03 -1.91
CA MET A 281 -6.94 35.09 -2.19
C MET A 281 -7.39 36.43 -2.80
N ASP A 282 -6.76 37.54 -2.43
CA ASP A 282 -7.07 38.87 -2.99
C ASP A 282 -6.66 39.00 -4.47
N HIS A 283 -5.82 38.09 -4.97
CA HIS A 283 -5.29 38.08 -6.33
C HIS A 283 -5.85 36.94 -7.20
N LEU A 284 -6.83 36.20 -6.70
CA LEU A 284 -7.44 35.08 -7.41
C LEU A 284 -8.90 35.37 -7.74
N GLN A 285 -9.27 35.10 -8.99
CA GLN A 285 -10.67 34.97 -9.37
C GLN A 285 -11.08 33.51 -9.18
N LEU A 286 -11.46 33.14 -7.95
CA LEU A 286 -11.91 31.79 -7.67
C LEU A 286 -13.35 31.61 -8.14
N THR A 287 -13.55 30.64 -9.03
CA THR A 287 -14.89 30.24 -9.52
C THR A 287 -15.65 29.38 -8.52
N ASN A 288 -14.97 28.78 -7.53
CA ASN A 288 -15.58 27.86 -6.56
C ASN A 288 -15.50 28.40 -5.12
N PRO A 289 -16.64 28.73 -4.48
CA PRO A 289 -16.69 29.27 -3.11
C PRO A 289 -16.23 28.27 -2.04
N ASN A 290 -16.20 26.96 -2.34
CA ASN A 290 -15.78 25.91 -1.40
C ASN A 290 -14.28 25.58 -1.47
N SER A 291 -13.46 26.53 -1.93
CA SER A 291 -12.00 26.37 -2.04
C SER A 291 -11.28 26.80 -0.75
N PHE A 292 -10.34 25.99 -0.27
CA PHE A 292 -9.56 26.27 0.94
C PHE A 292 -8.16 25.67 0.86
N PHE A 293 -7.22 26.19 1.65
CA PHE A 293 -5.88 25.63 1.76
C PHE A 293 -5.85 24.46 2.75
N LEU A 294 -5.41 23.29 2.29
CA LEU A 294 -5.45 22.05 3.05
C LEU A 294 -4.43 22.04 4.20
N LYS A 295 -4.92 22.17 5.45
CA LYS A 295 -4.11 22.21 6.68
C LYS A 295 -4.70 21.27 7.76
N PRO A 296 -3.86 20.59 8.58
CA PRO A 296 -2.42 20.40 8.40
C PRO A 296 -2.12 19.46 7.20
N PRO A 297 -0.91 19.49 6.62
CA PRO A 297 -0.55 18.64 5.50
C PRO A 297 -0.74 17.14 5.78
N MET A 298 -0.40 16.69 6.99
CA MET A 298 -0.65 15.30 7.42
C MET A 298 -1.72 15.27 8.52
N PRO A 299 -2.76 14.42 8.41
CA PRO A 299 -3.03 13.45 7.35
C PRO A 299 -3.78 14.03 6.13
N GLY A 300 -3.94 15.35 6.03
CA GLY A 300 -4.75 16.01 5.00
C GLY A 300 -4.45 15.56 3.56
N LEU A 301 -3.17 15.52 3.17
CA LEU A 301 -2.74 15.11 1.84
C LEU A 301 -3.13 13.68 1.47
N LEU A 302 -3.32 12.78 2.45
CA LEU A 302 -3.73 11.39 2.20
C LEU A 302 -5.20 11.25 1.77
N LYS A 303 -5.96 12.35 1.79
CA LYS A 303 -7.35 12.40 1.33
C LYS A 303 -7.48 12.70 -0.16
N LEU A 304 -6.39 13.08 -0.84
CA LEU A 304 -6.37 13.31 -2.29
C LEU A 304 -6.41 11.98 -3.07
N SER A 305 -6.71 12.05 -4.37
CA SER A 305 -6.50 10.90 -5.25
C SER A 305 -5.00 10.58 -5.40
N GLU A 306 -4.64 9.35 -5.75
CA GLU A 306 -3.24 8.94 -5.98
C GLU A 306 -2.52 9.79 -7.03
N ALA A 307 -3.24 10.14 -8.11
CA ALA A 307 -2.70 10.98 -9.18
C ALA A 307 -2.41 12.40 -8.69
N GLU A 308 -3.34 13.03 -7.95
CA GLU A 308 -3.12 14.36 -7.38
C GLU A 308 -2.04 14.34 -6.29
N ALA A 309 -1.98 13.27 -5.50
CA ALA A 309 -0.93 13.09 -4.50
C ALA A 309 0.45 13.11 -5.16
N GLY A 310 0.66 12.37 -6.26
CA GLY A 310 1.94 12.39 -7.00
C GLY A 310 2.35 13.80 -7.46
N ILE A 311 1.39 14.57 -7.99
CA ILE A 311 1.60 15.97 -8.37
C ILE A 311 2.05 16.80 -7.16
N ILE A 312 1.35 16.67 -6.03
CA ILE A 312 1.68 17.39 -4.79
C ILE A 312 3.04 16.98 -4.24
N ALA A 313 3.42 15.71 -4.36
CA ALA A 313 4.71 15.23 -3.85
C ALA A 313 5.88 15.94 -4.53
N GLN A 314 5.84 16.06 -5.86
CA GLN A 314 6.81 16.84 -6.61
C GLN A 314 6.74 18.33 -6.22
N ALA A 315 5.57 18.93 -6.34
CA ALA A 315 5.41 20.37 -6.16
C ALA A 315 5.82 20.83 -4.75
N ARG A 316 5.27 20.20 -3.72
CA ARG A 316 5.53 20.56 -2.33
C ARG A 316 7.00 20.37 -1.95
N SER A 317 7.67 19.32 -2.43
CA SER A 317 9.08 19.08 -2.11
C SER A 317 10.00 20.19 -2.64
N VAL A 318 9.79 20.60 -3.89
CA VAL A 318 10.58 21.68 -4.52
C VAL A 318 10.24 23.04 -3.89
N LEU A 319 8.97 23.32 -3.62
CA LEU A 319 8.55 24.55 -2.94
C LEU A 319 9.09 24.61 -1.49
N ALA A 320 9.09 23.48 -0.78
CA ALA A 320 9.66 23.39 0.57
C ALA A 320 11.18 23.63 0.57
N TRP A 321 11.88 23.16 -0.46
CA TRP A 321 13.28 23.49 -0.67
C TRP A 321 13.48 25.00 -0.85
N HIS A 322 12.70 25.65 -1.72
CA HIS A 322 12.79 27.10 -1.88
C HIS A 322 12.52 27.90 -0.61
N ASN A 323 11.59 27.44 0.24
CA ASN A 323 11.30 28.10 1.52
C ASN A 323 12.49 28.05 2.51
N ARG A 324 13.37 27.04 2.42
CA ARG A 324 14.47 26.83 3.40
C ARG A 324 15.86 27.13 2.87
N TYR A 325 16.03 27.21 1.55
CA TYR A 325 17.35 27.30 0.89
C TYR A 325 17.51 28.63 0.11
N SER A 326 17.03 29.73 0.67
CA SER A 326 17.12 31.07 0.05
C SER A 326 18.56 31.63 -0.03
N PHE A 327 19.48 31.10 0.78
CA PHE A 327 20.88 31.51 0.84
C PHE A 327 21.81 30.39 0.38
N CYS A 328 22.97 30.76 -0.16
CA CYS A 328 23.97 29.84 -0.67
C CYS A 328 24.66 29.10 0.49
N PRO A 329 24.60 27.76 0.55
CA PRO A 329 25.27 27.00 1.61
C PRO A 329 26.80 27.17 1.63
N THR A 330 27.42 27.54 0.50
CA THR A 330 28.87 27.67 0.38
C THR A 330 29.42 28.99 0.91
N CYS A 331 28.67 30.09 0.82
CA CYS A 331 29.18 31.44 1.16
C CYS A 331 28.18 32.36 1.88
N GLY A 332 26.95 31.92 2.14
CA GLY A 332 25.91 32.71 2.83
C GLY A 332 25.25 33.81 2.00
N SER A 333 25.69 34.06 0.76
CA SER A 333 25.07 35.07 -0.11
C SER A 333 23.66 34.66 -0.57
N ASN A 334 22.83 35.64 -0.94
CA ASN A 334 21.53 35.40 -1.56
C ASN A 334 21.65 34.54 -2.83
N THR A 335 20.56 33.84 -3.16
CA THR A 335 20.43 33.04 -4.38
C THR A 335 19.19 33.43 -5.18
N LYS A 336 19.24 33.24 -6.50
CA LYS A 336 18.08 33.39 -7.40
C LYS A 336 17.60 32.02 -7.88
N VAL A 337 16.30 31.90 -8.14
CA VAL A 337 15.68 30.71 -8.74
C VAL A 337 15.92 30.70 -10.25
N GLU A 338 16.30 29.55 -10.79
CA GLU A 338 16.53 29.31 -12.22
C GLU A 338 16.00 27.93 -12.63
N GLU A 339 16.13 27.61 -13.93
CA GLU A 339 15.76 26.30 -14.51
C GLU A 339 14.36 25.82 -14.11
N GLY A 340 13.34 26.67 -14.35
CA GLY A 340 11.94 26.35 -14.06
C GLY A 340 11.66 26.01 -12.59
N GLY A 341 12.49 26.48 -11.65
CA GLY A 341 12.35 26.17 -10.22
C GLY A 341 13.27 25.06 -9.71
N TYR A 342 14.07 24.42 -10.57
CA TYR A 342 14.90 23.27 -10.18
C TYR A 342 16.36 23.63 -9.93
N LYS A 343 16.67 24.93 -9.92
CA LYS A 343 18.00 25.41 -9.60
C LYS A 343 17.96 26.68 -8.79
N ARG A 344 18.94 26.83 -7.90
CA ARG A 344 19.26 28.09 -7.23
C ARG A 344 20.70 28.45 -7.50
N THR A 345 20.90 29.68 -7.97
CA THR A 345 22.21 30.18 -8.38
C THR A 345 22.62 31.33 -7.46
N CYS A 346 23.82 31.25 -6.89
CA CYS A 346 24.35 32.27 -5.98
C CYS A 346 24.61 33.61 -6.71
N PHE A 347 24.31 34.74 -6.07
CA PHE A 347 24.64 36.05 -6.64
C PHE A 347 26.14 36.37 -6.62
N ASN A 348 26.89 35.77 -5.70
CA ASN A 348 28.34 35.92 -5.67
C ASN A 348 28.98 35.11 -6.80
N LYS A 349 29.52 35.82 -7.80
CA LYS A 349 30.16 35.24 -8.99
C LYS A 349 31.45 34.48 -8.67
N ASP A 350 32.14 34.86 -7.60
CA ASP A 350 33.40 34.25 -7.16
C ASP A 350 33.17 33.06 -6.22
N CYS A 351 31.90 32.73 -5.92
CA CYS A 351 31.56 31.59 -5.07
C CYS A 351 31.94 30.27 -5.75
N ARG A 352 32.55 29.35 -4.98
CA ARG A 352 32.88 28.00 -5.47
C ARG A 352 31.68 27.24 -6.04
N SER A 353 30.46 27.53 -5.57
CA SER A 353 29.24 26.93 -6.12
C SER A 353 28.95 27.31 -7.58
N GLN A 354 29.61 28.36 -8.11
CA GLN A 354 29.53 28.78 -9.51
C GLN A 354 30.56 28.06 -10.40
N GLN A 355 31.49 27.31 -9.80
CA GLN A 355 32.59 26.65 -10.51
C GLN A 355 32.31 25.15 -10.59
N GLY A 356 31.70 24.71 -11.70
CA GLY A 356 31.29 23.30 -11.90
C GLY A 356 29.89 23.00 -11.39
N ILE A 357 29.59 21.71 -11.19
CA ILE A 357 28.26 21.22 -10.80
C ILE A 357 28.28 20.83 -9.32
N HIS A 358 27.48 21.50 -8.50
CA HIS A 358 27.39 21.26 -7.06
C HIS A 358 25.94 21.02 -6.63
N ASN A 359 25.74 20.07 -5.72
CA ASN A 359 24.42 19.75 -5.16
C ASN A 359 23.75 20.92 -4.45
N THR A 360 24.53 21.90 -3.97
CA THR A 360 24.04 23.12 -3.31
C THR A 360 23.09 23.93 -4.18
N CYS A 361 23.12 23.72 -5.49
CA CYS A 361 22.29 24.42 -6.46
C CYS A 361 20.97 23.71 -6.76
N TYR A 362 20.75 22.48 -6.31
CA TYR A 362 19.63 21.63 -6.73
C TYR A 362 18.71 21.22 -5.56
N PRO A 363 17.44 20.85 -5.85
CA PRO A 363 16.51 20.34 -4.83
C PRO A 363 17.07 19.13 -4.10
N ARG A 364 16.84 19.10 -2.79
CA ARG A 364 17.27 18.01 -1.91
C ARG A 364 16.24 16.87 -1.90
N VAL A 365 16.72 15.62 -1.90
CA VAL A 365 15.93 14.41 -1.63
C VAL A 365 16.65 13.64 -0.54
N ASP A 366 15.97 13.40 0.57
CA ASP A 366 16.53 12.71 1.73
C ASP A 366 16.13 11.23 1.70
N PRO A 367 17.05 10.29 1.41
CA PRO A 367 16.74 8.86 1.41
C PRO A 367 16.49 8.36 2.83
N VAL A 368 15.36 7.66 3.02
CA VAL A 368 14.93 7.12 4.31
C VAL A 368 14.58 5.65 4.12
N VAL A 369 15.24 4.76 4.83
CA VAL A 369 14.82 3.35 4.84
C VAL A 369 13.61 3.19 5.76
N ILE A 370 12.66 2.36 5.35
CA ILE A 370 11.55 1.93 6.19
C ILE A 370 11.39 0.43 6.02
N MET A 371 11.51 -0.31 7.12
CA MET A 371 11.67 -1.76 7.07
C MET A 371 10.62 -2.47 7.91
N LEU A 372 10.02 -3.51 7.31
CA LEU A 372 9.30 -4.52 8.05
C LEU A 372 10.24 -5.69 8.37
N VAL A 373 10.57 -5.83 9.65
CA VAL A 373 11.47 -6.87 10.12
C VAL A 373 10.67 -8.11 10.47
N ILE A 374 10.95 -9.22 9.79
CA ILE A 374 10.29 -10.50 9.94
C ILE A 374 11.07 -11.31 10.98
N HIS A 375 10.35 -11.87 11.95
CA HIS A 375 10.91 -12.73 12.99
C HIS A 375 11.47 -14.03 12.38
N PRO A 376 12.49 -14.68 12.99
CA PRO A 376 13.09 -15.91 12.44
C PRO A 376 12.12 -17.07 12.21
N ASP A 377 10.96 -17.08 12.90
CA ASP A 377 9.90 -18.09 12.73
C ASP A 377 8.98 -17.85 11.52
N GLY A 378 9.18 -16.74 10.80
CA GLY A 378 8.40 -16.34 9.63
C GLY A 378 6.93 -15.96 9.93
N ASN A 379 6.51 -15.92 11.20
CA ASN A 379 5.11 -15.74 11.62
C ASN A 379 4.85 -14.48 12.45
N GLN A 380 5.89 -13.70 12.74
CA GLN A 380 5.78 -12.43 13.45
C GLN A 380 6.55 -11.34 12.72
N CYS A 381 6.18 -10.08 12.96
CA CYS A 381 6.91 -8.91 12.49
C CYS A 381 7.16 -7.92 13.63
N LEU A 382 8.27 -7.20 13.56
CA LEU A 382 8.61 -6.13 14.49
C LEU A 382 7.90 -4.84 14.06
N LEU A 383 7.23 -4.20 15.01
CA LEU A 383 6.71 -2.85 14.82
C LEU A 383 7.07 -2.00 16.05
N GLY A 384 7.30 -0.70 15.82
CA GLY A 384 7.61 0.28 16.86
C GLY A 384 6.65 1.46 16.88
N ARG A 385 6.68 2.24 17.96
CA ARG A 385 5.96 3.52 18.08
C ARG A 385 6.83 4.62 18.66
N LYS A 386 6.67 5.85 18.17
CA LYS A 386 7.29 7.06 18.75
C LYS A 386 6.31 7.72 19.74
N LYS A 387 6.84 8.48 20.70
CA LYS A 387 6.02 9.21 21.70
C LYS A 387 5.00 10.16 21.07
N THR A 388 5.32 10.71 19.91
CA THR A 388 4.47 11.64 19.15
C THR A 388 3.35 10.96 18.37
N PHE A 389 3.37 9.63 18.22
CA PHE A 389 2.34 8.91 17.49
C PHE A 389 1.03 8.85 18.32
N PRO A 390 -0.14 8.84 17.66
CA PRO A 390 -1.42 8.57 18.33
C PRO A 390 -1.33 7.31 19.20
N ALA A 391 -1.99 7.35 20.36
CA ALA A 391 -1.95 6.24 21.31
C ALA A 391 -2.37 4.93 20.63
N GLY A 392 -1.57 3.89 20.84
CA GLY A 392 -1.79 2.57 20.25
C GLY A 392 -1.39 2.40 18.79
N MET A 393 -0.89 3.44 18.10
CA MET A 393 -0.40 3.30 16.71
C MET A 393 1.02 2.76 16.68
N PHE A 394 1.22 1.65 15.97
CA PHE A 394 2.54 1.03 15.69
C PHE A 394 2.82 1.06 14.18
N SER A 395 4.07 1.20 13.79
CA SER A 395 4.54 1.29 12.40
C SER A 395 5.82 0.49 12.20
N CYS A 396 6.22 0.32 10.95
CA CYS A 396 7.58 -0.09 10.61
C CYS A 396 8.60 0.90 11.20
N LEU A 397 9.78 0.39 11.55
CA LEU A 397 10.93 1.21 11.92
C LEU A 397 11.45 1.95 10.68
N ALA A 398 12.04 3.12 10.87
CA ALA A 398 12.51 3.93 9.75
C ALA A 398 13.53 4.98 10.19
N GLY A 399 14.54 5.22 9.34
CA GLY A 399 15.54 6.24 9.57
C GLY A 399 16.31 6.64 8.31
N PHE A 400 17.10 7.70 8.44
CA PHE A 400 17.82 8.29 7.31
C PHE A 400 19.02 7.43 6.94
N ILE A 401 19.31 7.33 5.64
CA ILE A 401 20.57 6.72 5.19
C ILE A 401 21.71 7.71 5.45
N GLU A 402 22.81 7.22 6.03
CA GLU A 402 24.00 8.03 6.30
C GLU A 402 24.96 8.12 5.10
N PRO A 403 25.84 9.13 5.04
CA PRO A 403 26.82 9.25 3.96
C PRO A 403 27.75 8.02 3.87
N GLY A 404 27.79 7.39 2.70
CA GLY A 404 28.61 6.20 2.45
C GLY A 404 27.94 4.88 2.83
N GLU A 405 26.68 4.93 3.28
CA GLU A 405 25.90 3.76 3.69
C GLU A 405 25.05 3.19 2.54
N ALA A 406 25.00 1.87 2.41
CA ALA A 406 24.07 1.18 1.51
C ALA A 406 22.67 1.09 2.14
N ILE A 407 21.63 0.84 1.32
CA ILE A 407 20.25 0.67 1.81
C ILE A 407 20.18 -0.44 2.86
N GLU A 408 20.82 -1.56 2.59
CA GLU A 408 20.82 -2.73 3.45
C GLU A 408 21.54 -2.47 4.77
N ASP A 409 22.59 -1.65 4.76
CA ASP A 409 23.35 -1.31 5.96
C ASP A 409 22.57 -0.35 6.84
N ALA A 410 21.91 0.67 6.24
CA ALA A 410 21.00 1.56 6.95
C ALA A 410 19.85 0.79 7.62
N VAL A 411 19.25 -0.18 6.92
CA VAL A 411 18.20 -1.05 7.50
C VAL A 411 18.71 -1.81 8.72
N ARG A 412 19.94 -2.34 8.67
CA ARG A 412 20.53 -3.08 9.79
C ARG A 412 20.85 -2.16 10.96
N ARG A 413 21.53 -1.04 10.71
CA ARG A 413 21.91 -0.04 11.71
C ARG A 413 20.67 0.49 12.43
N GLU A 414 19.71 1.03 11.69
CA GLU A 414 18.49 1.64 12.26
C GLU A 414 17.67 0.62 13.06
N THR A 415 17.58 -0.64 12.60
CA THR A 415 16.86 -1.67 13.37
C THR A 415 17.58 -1.98 14.69
N GLU A 416 18.90 -2.10 14.68
CA GLU A 416 19.69 -2.41 15.88
C GLU A 416 19.71 -1.22 16.85
N GLU A 417 19.78 0.02 16.36
CA GLU A 417 19.73 1.25 17.16
C GLU A 417 18.38 1.44 17.86
N GLU A 418 17.27 1.40 17.11
CA GLU A 418 15.94 1.68 17.67
C GLU A 418 15.43 0.52 18.56
N SER A 419 15.78 -0.73 18.24
CA SER A 419 15.14 -1.92 18.86
C SER A 419 16.09 -2.97 19.44
N GLY A 420 17.40 -2.89 19.20
CA GLY A 420 18.38 -3.91 19.58
C GLY A 420 18.33 -5.21 18.76
N VAL A 421 17.40 -5.32 17.80
CA VAL A 421 17.23 -6.52 16.97
C VAL A 421 18.25 -6.50 15.82
N LYS A 422 19.03 -7.57 15.70
CA LYS A 422 19.98 -7.75 14.59
C LYS A 422 19.26 -8.29 13.37
N VAL A 423 19.63 -7.78 12.20
CA VAL A 423 19.02 -8.14 10.91
C VAL A 423 20.06 -8.68 9.95
N GLY A 424 19.69 -9.72 9.20
CA GLY A 424 20.53 -10.36 8.19
C GLY A 424 20.16 -9.93 6.77
N PRO A 425 19.49 -10.79 5.98
CA PRO A 425 19.00 -10.44 4.64
C PRO A 425 18.06 -9.23 4.65
N VAL A 426 18.25 -8.34 3.67
CA VAL A 426 17.42 -7.16 3.41
C VAL A 426 17.02 -7.20 1.94
N GLN A 427 15.77 -6.87 1.66
CA GLN A 427 15.20 -6.88 0.31
C GLN A 427 14.37 -5.63 0.09
N TYR A 428 14.71 -4.90 -0.97
CA TYR A 428 13.90 -3.81 -1.47
C TYR A 428 12.54 -4.32 -1.98
N VAL A 429 11.47 -3.59 -1.66
CA VAL A 429 10.10 -3.86 -2.11
C VAL A 429 9.62 -2.75 -3.05
N SER A 430 9.57 -1.52 -2.54
CA SER A 430 9.01 -0.38 -3.27
C SER A 430 9.46 0.94 -2.64
N CYS A 431 9.28 2.06 -3.36
CA CYS A 431 9.57 3.40 -2.86
C CYS A 431 8.31 4.25 -2.79
N GLN A 432 8.28 5.20 -1.86
CA GLN A 432 7.23 6.20 -1.72
C GLN A 432 7.86 7.58 -1.49
N PRO A 433 7.69 8.55 -2.42
CA PRO A 433 7.98 9.94 -2.12
C PRO A 433 7.17 10.40 -0.92
N TRP A 434 7.81 11.07 0.03
CA TRP A 434 7.17 11.59 1.23
C TRP A 434 7.48 13.07 1.37
N PRO A 435 6.59 13.96 0.91
CA PRO A 435 6.90 15.37 0.77
C PRO A 435 6.79 16.09 2.11
N MET A 436 7.48 15.64 3.17
CA MET A 436 7.48 16.20 4.53
C MET A 436 8.89 16.37 5.12
N PRO A 437 9.75 17.24 4.56
CA PRO A 437 9.54 18.06 3.36
C PRO A 437 9.86 17.34 2.03
N SER A 438 10.84 16.43 2.01
CA SER A 438 11.49 15.96 0.78
C SER A 438 12.16 14.60 0.96
N SER A 439 11.51 13.68 1.65
CA SER A 439 12.04 12.33 1.89
C SER A 439 11.66 11.37 0.77
N LEU A 440 12.53 10.41 0.47
CA LEU A 440 12.23 9.24 -0.35
C LEU A 440 12.23 8.02 0.55
N MET A 441 11.04 7.50 0.85
CA MET A 441 10.88 6.31 1.68
C MET A 441 11.19 5.08 0.85
N ILE A 442 12.22 4.33 1.25
CA ILE A 442 12.70 3.12 0.60
C ILE A 442 12.23 1.94 1.45
N GLY A 443 11.18 1.28 0.98
CA GLY A 443 10.53 0.18 1.68
C GLY A 443 11.29 -1.13 1.53
N CYS A 444 11.63 -1.76 2.66
CA CYS A 444 12.35 -3.02 2.69
C CYS A 444 11.64 -4.08 3.54
N LEU A 445 11.82 -5.35 3.17
CA LEU A 445 11.67 -6.48 4.08
C LEU A 445 13.04 -6.86 4.63
N ALA A 446 13.08 -7.22 5.89
CA ALA A 446 14.31 -7.65 6.54
C ALA A 446 14.04 -8.91 7.37
N VAL A 447 15.03 -9.80 7.50
CA VAL A 447 14.90 -11.00 8.35
C VAL A 447 15.77 -10.84 9.59
N ALA A 448 15.14 -10.91 10.76
CA ALA A 448 15.85 -10.84 12.03
C ALA A 448 16.74 -12.06 12.26
N MET A 449 17.87 -11.83 12.91
CA MET A 449 18.84 -12.83 13.38
C MET A 449 18.83 -12.97 14.91
N SER A 450 18.24 -12.01 15.63
CA SER A 450 18.00 -12.05 17.07
C SER A 450 16.54 -11.69 17.37
N THR A 451 16.07 -12.01 18.58
CA THR A 451 14.66 -11.80 18.98
C THR A 451 14.52 -10.94 20.23
N GLU A 452 15.60 -10.72 20.97
CA GLU A 452 15.63 -9.86 22.15
C GLU A 452 15.45 -8.40 21.72
N ILE A 453 14.47 -7.73 22.30
CA ILE A 453 14.18 -6.33 22.04
C ILE A 453 14.77 -5.50 23.19
N LYS A 454 15.58 -4.50 22.83
CA LYS A 454 16.09 -3.47 23.72
C LYS A 454 15.89 -2.11 23.06
N VAL A 455 14.83 -1.43 23.47
CA VAL A 455 14.42 -0.13 22.92
C VAL A 455 15.39 0.98 23.32
N ASP A 456 15.76 1.86 22.37
CA ASP A 456 16.27 3.19 22.70
C ASP A 456 15.11 4.16 22.97
N GLU A 457 14.88 4.44 24.26
CA GLU A 457 13.80 5.32 24.74
C GLU A 457 13.94 6.78 24.32
N LYS A 458 15.09 7.18 23.75
CA LYS A 458 15.29 8.50 23.14
C LYS A 458 14.55 8.62 21.82
N GLU A 459 14.46 7.54 21.05
CA GLU A 459 13.91 7.56 19.69
C GLU A 459 12.50 7.00 19.62
N ILE A 460 12.28 5.81 20.18
CA ILE A 460 10.98 5.14 20.19
C ILE A 460 10.53 4.86 21.62
N GLU A 461 9.22 4.82 21.81
CA GLU A 461 8.62 4.53 23.13
C GLU A 461 8.53 3.02 23.39
N GLU A 462 8.24 2.25 22.34
CA GLU A 462 7.97 0.82 22.46
C GLU A 462 8.22 0.13 21.11
N ALA A 463 8.81 -1.07 21.15
CA ALA A 463 8.88 -2.01 20.03
C ALA A 463 8.43 -3.40 20.48
N ARG A 464 7.68 -4.11 19.63
CA ARG A 464 7.17 -5.45 19.93
C ARG A 464 7.10 -6.33 18.69
N TRP A 465 7.19 -7.63 18.92
CA TRP A 465 6.79 -8.64 17.94
C TRP A 465 5.27 -8.77 17.89
N PHE A 466 4.72 -8.68 16.69
CA PHE A 466 3.30 -8.87 16.41
C PHE A 466 3.11 -10.09 15.52
N THR A 467 2.25 -11.01 15.95
CA THR A 467 1.91 -12.20 15.17
C THR A 467 1.18 -11.81 13.89
N ARG A 468 1.37 -12.59 12.82
CA ARG A 468 0.65 -12.41 11.55
C ARG A 468 -0.87 -12.31 11.76
N GLN A 469 -1.44 -13.12 12.67
CA GLN A 469 -2.86 -13.08 12.99
C GLN A 469 -3.30 -11.77 13.66
N GLN A 470 -2.51 -11.22 14.58
CA GLN A 470 -2.79 -9.92 15.19
C GLN A 470 -2.84 -8.83 14.13
N VAL A 471 -1.85 -8.80 13.24
CA VAL A 471 -1.77 -7.80 12.18
C VAL A 471 -2.92 -7.94 11.17
N ILE A 472 -3.26 -9.16 10.75
CA ILE A 472 -4.45 -9.43 9.90
C ILE A 472 -5.72 -8.89 10.57
N ASN A 473 -5.90 -9.13 11.88
CA ASN A 473 -7.08 -8.64 12.59
C ASN A 473 -7.14 -7.10 12.57
N VAL A 474 -6.01 -6.39 12.68
CA VAL A 474 -5.98 -4.92 12.62
C VAL A 474 -6.33 -4.41 11.22
N ILE A 475 -5.77 -5.02 10.17
CA ILE A 475 -5.97 -4.56 8.79
C ILE A 475 -7.38 -4.91 8.26
N VAL A 476 -7.94 -6.05 8.64
CA VAL A 476 -9.21 -6.57 8.07
C VAL A 476 -10.42 -6.29 8.97
N LYS A 477 -10.32 -6.44 10.29
CA LYS A 477 -11.51 -6.59 11.16
C LYS A 477 -11.99 -5.31 11.85
N GLY A 478 -11.19 -4.24 11.89
CA GLY A 478 -11.60 -2.88 12.32
C GLY A 478 -12.29 -2.73 13.70
N THR A 479 -12.43 -3.79 14.49
CA THR A 479 -13.22 -3.85 15.72
C THR A 479 -12.28 -3.85 16.92
N LYS A 480 -12.23 -2.71 17.62
CA LYS A 480 -11.42 -2.43 18.83
C LYS A 480 -10.07 -3.17 18.86
N PRO A 481 -9.17 -2.88 17.91
CA PRO A 481 -7.91 -3.59 17.83
C PRO A 481 -6.99 -3.21 19.01
N ALA A 482 -6.15 -4.15 19.46
CA ALA A 482 -5.18 -3.92 20.54
C ALA A 482 -4.10 -2.88 20.18
N PHE A 483 -3.96 -2.58 18.88
CA PHE A 483 -3.12 -1.53 18.33
C PHE A 483 -3.68 -1.08 16.97
N THR A 484 -3.24 0.07 16.46
CA THR A 484 -3.61 0.58 15.14
C THR A 484 -2.38 0.68 14.24
N MET A 485 -2.62 0.71 12.92
CA MET A 485 -1.59 0.86 11.90
C MET A 485 -1.74 2.20 11.18
N PRO A 486 -0.67 2.70 10.55
CA PRO A 486 -0.76 3.78 9.58
C PRO A 486 -1.86 3.54 8.54
N PRO A 487 -2.43 4.63 7.98
CA PRO A 487 -3.47 4.53 6.96
C PRO A 487 -2.95 3.78 5.72
N ARG A 488 -3.88 3.21 4.93
CA ARG A 488 -3.56 2.37 3.76
C ARG A 488 -2.64 3.03 2.73
N GLN A 489 -2.61 4.36 2.66
CA GLN A 489 -1.76 5.11 1.75
C GLN A 489 -0.27 5.08 2.15
N ALA A 490 0.06 4.81 3.42
CA ALA A 490 1.42 4.83 3.91
C ALA A 490 2.18 3.55 3.51
N ILE A 491 3.44 3.69 3.10
CA ILE A 491 4.30 2.56 2.71
C ILE A 491 4.47 1.52 3.83
N ALA A 492 4.47 1.93 5.11
CA ALA A 492 4.46 1.00 6.24
C ALA A 492 3.25 0.04 6.21
N HIS A 493 2.07 0.55 5.85
CA HIS A 493 0.88 -0.29 5.69
C HIS A 493 1.04 -1.23 4.50
N GLN A 494 1.62 -0.76 3.39
CA GLN A 494 1.85 -1.57 2.19
C GLN A 494 2.86 -2.69 2.42
N LEU A 495 3.96 -2.44 3.12
CA LEU A 495 4.95 -3.46 3.50
C LEU A 495 4.31 -4.56 4.35
N VAL A 496 3.50 -4.16 5.33
CA VAL A 496 2.79 -5.10 6.20
C VAL A 496 1.74 -5.91 5.44
N LYS A 497 0.95 -5.25 4.58
CA LYS A 497 0.00 -5.92 3.70
C LYS A 497 0.71 -6.92 2.78
N HIS A 498 1.84 -6.55 2.21
CA HIS A 498 2.66 -7.41 1.37
C HIS A 498 3.15 -8.65 2.13
N TRP A 499 3.70 -8.47 3.34
CA TRP A 499 4.15 -9.58 4.19
C TRP A 499 3.03 -10.55 4.62
N ILE A 500 1.82 -10.05 4.86
CA ILE A 500 0.66 -10.90 5.13
C ILE A 500 0.35 -11.82 3.93
N GLY A 501 0.55 -11.33 2.71
CA GLY A 501 0.38 -12.11 1.48
C GLY A 501 1.51 -13.12 1.22
N MET A 502 2.64 -13.03 1.93
CA MET A 502 3.74 -13.99 1.79
C MET A 502 3.42 -15.30 2.51
N SER A 503 3.85 -16.42 1.93
CA SER A 503 3.79 -17.72 2.60
C SER A 503 4.65 -17.72 3.85
N SER A 504 4.12 -18.25 4.95
CA SER A 504 4.79 -18.33 6.27
C SER A 504 6.05 -19.20 6.33
N ASN A 505 6.37 -19.91 5.24
CA ASN A 505 7.50 -20.82 5.18
C ASN A 505 8.72 -20.06 4.63
N LEU A 506 9.39 -19.32 5.50
CA LEU A 506 10.75 -18.80 5.25
C LEU A 506 11.80 -19.86 5.59
#